data_AF-A0A6A1QKF9-F1
#
_entry.id   AF-A0A6A1QKF9-F1
#
_cell.length_a   1.000
_cell.length_b   1.000
_cell.length_c   1.000
_cell.angle_alpha   90.00
_cell.angle_beta   90.00
_cell.angle_gamma   90.00
#
_symmetry.space_group_name_H-M   'P 1'
#
loop_
_entity.id
_entity.type
_entity.pdbx_description
1 polymer ?
#
loop_
_entity_poly.entity_id
_entity_poly.type
_entity_poly.pdbx_seq_one_letter_code
_entity_poly.pdbx_strand_id
1 'polypeptide(L)'
;LYEKADIKVPEDKKKHLLIGVSSDRGLCGAIHSSIAKHLKSEVANLTAAGKEVKIVGVGDKLRSILHRTHSNQFLVTFKEVGRRPPTFGDASVIALELLNSGYEFDEGSVISYMTEEKPIFSLDTIASAESMSIYDDIDADVLQNYQEYNLANIIYYSLKESTTSEQSARMTAMDNASKNASEMIDKLTLTFNRTRQAVITKELIEIISGAAAL
;
A
#
# COMPACT_ATOMS: atom_id res chain seq x y z
N LEU A 1 17.76 -12.97 -4.00
CA LEU A 1 19.21 -12.79 -4.26
C LEU A 1 19.94 -12.62 -2.93
N TYR A 2 19.49 -11.68 -2.09
CA TYR A 2 20.00 -11.46 -0.74
C TYR A 2 19.88 -12.66 0.22
N GLU A 3 18.77 -13.42 0.19
CA GLU A 3 18.63 -14.64 1.01
C GLU A 3 19.68 -15.73 0.70
N LYS A 4 20.26 -15.74 -0.50
CA LYS A 4 21.32 -16.69 -0.88
C LYS A 4 22.72 -16.19 -0.56
N ALA A 5 22.85 -14.91 -0.20
CA ALA A 5 24.14 -14.24 0.01
C ALA A 5 24.44 -14.01 1.51
N ASP A 6 23.59 -14.49 2.43
CA ASP A 6 23.77 -14.43 3.89
C ASP A 6 24.27 -13.06 4.41
N ILE A 7 23.83 -11.97 3.77
CA ILE A 7 24.23 -10.60 4.14
C ILE A 7 23.55 -10.26 5.45
N LYS A 8 24.30 -10.34 6.55
CA LYS A 8 23.86 -9.89 7.87
C LYS A 8 24.13 -8.40 8.00
N VAL A 9 23.10 -7.67 8.40
CA VAL A 9 23.26 -6.25 8.75
C VAL A 9 24.03 -6.15 10.06
N PRO A 10 25.17 -5.43 10.11
CA PRO A 10 25.84 -5.12 11.36
C PRO A 10 24.89 -4.52 12.39
N GLU A 11 24.97 -4.95 13.66
CA GLU A 11 24.10 -4.46 14.75
C GLU A 11 24.20 -2.94 15.00
N ASP A 12 25.26 -2.30 14.50
CA ASP A 12 25.58 -0.88 14.72
C ASP A 12 24.86 0.09 13.76
N LYS A 13 24.01 -0.43 12.87
CA LYS A 13 23.32 0.37 11.85
C LYS A 13 22.08 1.07 12.40
N LYS A 14 22.12 2.41 12.34
CA LYS A 14 21.19 3.31 13.04
C LYS A 14 20.05 3.80 12.17
N LYS A 15 20.17 3.79 10.84
CA LYS A 15 19.20 4.40 9.93
C LYS A 15 18.49 3.37 9.06
N HIS A 16 17.18 3.28 9.19
CA HIS A 16 16.36 2.31 8.46
C HIS A 16 15.35 3.03 7.54
N LEU A 17 15.12 2.47 6.34
CA LEU A 17 14.22 3.03 5.34
C LEU A 17 13.07 2.06 5.01
N LEU A 18 11.83 2.45 5.31
CA LEU A 18 10.66 1.65 4.96
C LEU A 18 9.95 2.22 3.74
N ILE A 19 9.85 1.43 2.66
CA ILE A 19 9.16 1.81 1.43
C ILE A 19 7.81 1.09 1.39
N GLY A 20 6.72 1.83 1.53
CA GLY A 20 5.37 1.29 1.43
C GLY A 20 4.77 1.51 0.05
N VAL A 21 4.36 0.43 -0.63
CA VAL A 21 3.78 0.50 -1.98
C VAL A 21 2.26 0.35 -1.93
N SER A 22 1.56 1.43 -2.28
CA SER A 22 0.10 1.54 -2.30
C SER A 22 -0.36 2.26 -3.58
N SER A 23 -1.64 2.59 -3.66
CA SER A 23 -2.25 3.31 -4.79
C SER A 23 -2.96 4.57 -4.32
N ASP A 24 -3.38 5.39 -5.26
CA ASP A 24 -4.17 6.59 -4.95
C ASP A 24 -5.68 6.30 -4.90
N ARG A 25 -6.09 5.13 -5.40
CA ARG A 25 -7.49 4.78 -5.60
C ARG A 25 -8.04 4.03 -4.39
N GLY A 26 -9.31 4.28 -4.10
CA GLY A 26 -10.04 3.57 -3.04
C GLY A 26 -10.71 2.28 -3.53
N LEU A 27 -11.66 1.81 -2.72
CA LEU A 27 -12.57 0.70 -3.02
C LEU A 27 -11.88 -0.67 -3.21
N CYS A 28 -10.67 -0.84 -2.69
CA CYS A 28 -9.89 -2.07 -2.78
C CYS A 28 -9.90 -2.86 -1.46
N GLY A 29 -11.00 -2.81 -0.70
CA GLY A 29 -11.13 -3.49 0.59
C GLY A 29 -10.08 -3.03 1.61
N ALA A 30 -9.38 -3.99 2.21
CA ALA A 30 -8.47 -3.77 3.34
C ALA A 30 -6.99 -3.55 2.96
N ILE A 31 -6.66 -3.44 1.67
CA ILE A 31 -5.26 -3.40 1.19
C ILE A 31 -4.45 -2.30 1.85
N HIS A 32 -4.91 -1.05 1.71
CA HIS A 32 -4.16 0.11 2.20
C HIS A 32 -4.00 0.08 3.72
N SER A 33 -5.04 -0.39 4.42
CA SER A 33 -5.03 -0.54 5.87
C SER A 33 -4.09 -1.63 6.35
N SER A 34 -3.98 -2.75 5.61
CA SER A 34 -3.06 -3.85 5.94
C SER A 34 -1.60 -3.39 5.86
N ILE A 35 -1.22 -2.77 4.74
CA ILE A 35 0.14 -2.25 4.52
C ILE A 35 0.48 -1.18 5.56
N ALA A 36 -0.44 -0.24 5.83
CA ALA A 36 -0.23 0.79 6.83
C ALA A 36 -0.10 0.20 8.25
N LYS A 37 -0.85 -0.86 8.58
CA LYS A 37 -0.73 -1.53 9.89
C LYS A 37 0.61 -2.24 10.03
N HIS A 38 1.08 -2.92 8.99
CA HIS A 38 2.40 -3.57 8.97
C HIS A 38 3.51 -2.54 9.15
N LEU A 39 3.48 -1.44 8.39
CA LEU A 39 4.43 -0.34 8.53
C LEU A 39 4.45 0.24 9.95
N LYS A 40 3.28 0.46 10.56
CA LYS A 40 3.21 0.95 11.95
C LYS A 40 3.85 -0.02 12.94
N SER A 41 3.65 -1.32 12.73
CA SER A 41 4.24 -2.36 13.56
C SER A 41 5.76 -2.34 13.44
N GLU A 42 6.29 -2.31 12.22
CA GLU A 42 7.73 -2.28 11.97
C GLU A 42 8.40 -1.01 12.49
N VAL A 43 7.78 0.14 12.26
CA VAL A 43 8.26 1.41 12.83
C VAL A 43 8.34 1.33 14.35
N ALA A 44 7.32 0.78 15.02
CA ALA A 44 7.32 0.65 16.47
C ALA A 44 8.43 -0.31 16.96
N ASN A 45 8.61 -1.45 16.29
CA ASN A 45 9.66 -2.43 16.60
C ASN A 45 11.06 -1.83 16.46
N LEU A 46 11.33 -1.16 15.33
CA LEU A 46 12.63 -0.58 15.03
C LEU A 46 12.93 0.65 15.91
N THR A 47 11.92 1.47 16.21
CA THR A 47 12.08 2.61 17.13
C THR A 47 12.33 2.14 18.56
N ALA A 48 11.70 1.05 18.99
CA ALA A 48 11.97 0.45 20.30
C ALA A 48 13.39 -0.11 20.41
N ALA A 49 13.96 -0.56 19.29
CA ALA A 49 15.37 -0.95 19.18
C ALA A 49 16.34 0.25 19.09
N GLY A 50 15.84 1.49 19.13
CA GLY A 50 16.67 2.70 19.08
C GLY A 50 17.16 3.11 17.69
N LYS A 51 16.61 2.51 16.61
CA LYS A 51 16.94 2.86 15.23
C LYS A 51 16.12 4.06 14.75
N GLU A 52 16.75 4.95 13.98
CA GLU A 52 16.08 6.04 13.25
C GLU A 52 15.39 5.48 12.00
N VAL A 53 14.07 5.62 11.93
CA VAL A 53 13.26 5.10 10.80
C VAL A 53 12.72 6.24 9.95
N LYS A 54 12.92 6.14 8.64
CA LYS A 54 12.27 7.00 7.64
C LYS A 54 11.34 6.19 6.75
N ILE A 55 10.26 6.81 6.31
CA ILE A 55 9.21 6.19 5.50
C ILE A 55 9.16 6.87 4.13
N VAL A 56 9.10 6.05 3.09
CA VAL A 56 8.82 6.46 1.72
C VAL A 56 7.45 5.93 1.35
N GLY A 57 6.53 6.84 1.04
CA GLY A 57 5.17 6.48 0.66
C GLY A 57 4.99 6.51 -0.85
N VAL A 58 4.80 5.36 -1.48
CA VAL A 58 4.40 5.28 -2.88
C VAL A 58 2.88 5.15 -2.94
N GLY A 59 2.21 6.21 -3.39
CA GLY A 59 0.76 6.33 -3.41
C GLY A 59 0.19 7.18 -2.25
N ASP A 60 -0.86 7.94 -2.56
CA ASP A 60 -1.46 8.94 -1.66
C ASP A 60 -2.25 8.30 -0.50
N LYS A 61 -2.80 7.09 -0.69
CA LYS A 61 -3.56 6.42 0.37
C LYS A 61 -2.71 6.09 1.58
N LEU A 62 -1.50 5.60 1.38
CA LEU A 62 -0.59 5.30 2.48
C LEU A 62 -0.24 6.56 3.29
N ARG A 63 0.12 7.64 2.57
CA ARG A 63 0.36 8.95 3.19
C ARG A 63 -0.85 9.38 4.03
N SER A 64 -2.06 9.31 3.48
CA SER A 64 -3.27 9.76 4.17
C SER A 64 -3.54 9.01 5.49
N ILE A 65 -3.25 7.71 5.55
CA ILE A 65 -3.47 6.87 6.75
C ILE A 65 -2.40 7.15 7.82
N LEU A 66 -1.16 7.40 7.41
CA LEU A 66 -0.02 7.57 8.32
C LEU A 66 0.22 9.03 8.73
N HIS A 67 -0.31 10.01 7.99
CA HIS A 67 -0.07 11.44 8.24
C HIS A 67 -0.40 11.89 9.66
N ARG A 68 -1.42 11.32 10.30
CA ARG A 68 -1.82 11.74 11.65
C ARG A 68 -0.84 11.31 12.74
N THR A 69 -0.12 10.21 12.53
CA THR A 69 0.68 9.56 13.59
C THR A 69 2.18 9.53 13.28
N HIS A 70 2.59 9.55 12.01
CA HIS A 70 3.98 9.41 11.56
C HIS A 70 4.36 10.46 10.49
N SER A 71 3.75 11.65 10.52
CA SER A 71 4.02 12.72 9.54
C SER A 71 5.48 13.15 9.50
N ASN A 72 6.16 13.17 10.65
CA ASN A 72 7.55 13.57 10.81
C ASN A 72 8.58 12.55 10.27
N GLN A 73 8.16 11.31 10.00
CA GLN A 73 9.04 10.24 9.54
C GLN A 73 9.05 10.10 8.02
N PHE A 74 8.17 10.80 7.29
CA PHE A 74 8.17 10.76 5.83
C PHE A 74 9.39 11.48 5.24
N LEU A 75 10.13 10.77 4.39
CA LEU A 75 11.21 11.33 3.59
C LEU A 75 10.65 11.94 2.30
N VAL A 76 10.00 11.10 1.50
CA VAL A 76 9.37 11.48 0.22
C VAL A 76 8.04 10.74 0.04
N THR A 77 7.12 11.37 -0.69
CA THR A 77 5.82 10.77 -1.03
C THR A 77 5.52 10.92 -2.50
N PHE A 78 5.13 9.83 -3.16
CA PHE A 78 4.78 9.80 -4.57
C PHE A 78 3.26 9.73 -4.76
N LYS A 79 2.78 10.40 -5.81
CA LYS A 79 1.37 10.45 -6.22
C LYS A 79 1.23 10.04 -7.68
N GLU A 80 0.00 9.94 -8.15
CA GLU A 80 -0.42 9.44 -9.47
C GLU A 80 -0.08 7.96 -9.70
N VAL A 81 -0.12 7.16 -8.63
CA VAL A 81 0.17 5.71 -8.67
C VAL A 81 -1.13 4.90 -8.77
N GLY A 82 -1.18 3.96 -9.72
CA GLY A 82 -2.31 3.05 -9.92
C GLY A 82 -3.43 3.56 -10.84
N ARG A 83 -3.24 4.74 -11.48
CA ARG A 83 -4.16 5.25 -12.52
C ARG A 83 -3.92 4.59 -13.87
N ARG A 84 -2.66 4.43 -14.24
CA ARG A 84 -2.21 3.65 -15.40
C ARG A 84 -1.45 2.41 -14.89
N PRO A 85 -1.34 1.33 -15.69
CA PRO A 85 -0.47 0.22 -15.34
C PRO A 85 0.96 0.72 -15.10
N PRO A 86 1.60 0.38 -13.96
CA PRO A 86 2.94 0.87 -13.67
C PRO A 86 3.93 0.33 -14.68
N THR A 87 4.92 1.13 -15.03
CA THR A 87 6.00 0.80 -15.95
C THR A 87 7.34 0.81 -15.22
N PHE A 88 8.38 0.28 -15.85
CA PHE A 88 9.73 0.35 -15.27
C PHE A 88 10.20 1.80 -15.12
N GLY A 89 9.80 2.69 -16.04
CA GLY A 89 10.10 4.11 -15.95
C GLY A 89 9.54 4.77 -14.68
N ASP A 90 8.35 4.37 -14.24
CA ASP A 90 7.77 4.88 -12.97
C ASP A 90 8.62 4.46 -11.76
N ALA A 91 9.11 3.22 -11.75
CA ALA A 91 10.01 2.73 -10.71
C ALA A 91 11.37 3.44 -10.74
N SER A 92 11.91 3.72 -11.94
CA SER A 92 13.16 4.46 -12.10
C SER A 92 13.06 5.90 -11.56
N VAL A 93 11.92 6.57 -11.75
CA VAL A 93 11.69 7.91 -11.17
C VAL A 93 11.67 7.86 -9.65
N ILE A 94 11.00 6.86 -9.07
CA ILE A 94 10.97 6.67 -7.61
C ILE A 94 12.37 6.40 -7.06
N ALA A 95 13.13 5.50 -7.71
CA ALA A 95 14.49 5.18 -7.32
C ALA A 95 15.41 6.40 -7.41
N LEU A 96 15.34 7.16 -8.51
CA LEU A 96 16.15 8.36 -8.71
C LEU A 96 15.88 9.43 -7.65
N GLU A 97 14.60 9.70 -7.36
CA GLU A 97 14.23 10.66 -6.30
C GLU A 97 14.69 10.21 -4.92
N LEU A 98 14.67 8.89 -4.67
CA LEU A 98 15.16 8.33 -3.42
C LEU A 98 16.69 8.51 -3.29
N LEU A 99 17.45 8.28 -4.37
CA LEU A 99 18.90 8.52 -4.40
C LEU A 99 19.22 10.02 -4.24
N ASN A 100 18.44 10.90 -4.88
CA ASN A 100 18.61 12.34 -4.79
C ASN A 100 18.21 12.94 -3.44
N SER A 101 17.51 12.19 -2.59
CA SER A 101 17.09 12.65 -1.26
C SER A 101 18.28 12.92 -0.31
N GLY A 102 19.47 12.41 -0.64
CA GLY A 102 20.68 12.52 0.18
C GLY A 102 20.59 11.75 1.50
N TYR A 103 19.56 10.93 1.67
CA TYR A 103 19.39 10.11 2.86
C TYR A 103 20.13 8.78 2.69
N GLU A 104 21.31 8.68 3.30
CA GLU A 104 21.99 7.39 3.44
C GLU A 104 21.23 6.52 4.45
N PHE A 105 20.70 5.41 3.94
CA PHE A 105 20.07 4.37 4.73
C PHE A 105 20.95 3.13 4.73
N ASP A 106 20.95 2.44 5.86
CA ASP A 106 21.80 1.27 6.09
C ASP A 106 21.13 -0.03 5.67
N GLU A 107 19.83 -0.06 5.88
CA GLU A 107 18.92 -1.16 5.64
C GLU A 107 17.58 -0.53 5.27
N GLY A 108 16.93 -1.10 4.27
CA GLY A 108 15.59 -0.69 3.92
C GLY A 108 14.78 -1.87 3.45
N SER A 109 13.47 -1.68 3.47
CA SER A 109 12.54 -2.76 3.23
C SER A 109 11.35 -2.27 2.42
N VAL A 110 11.05 -2.98 1.34
CA VAL A 110 9.87 -2.70 0.51
C VAL A 110 8.75 -3.61 0.94
N ILE A 111 7.64 -3.03 1.39
CA ILE A 111 6.44 -3.74 1.85
C ILE A 111 5.37 -3.67 0.75
N SER A 112 5.01 -4.83 0.20
CA SER A 112 3.93 -5.01 -0.79
C SER A 112 2.72 -5.75 -0.20
N TYR A 113 1.68 -5.99 -1.02
CA TYR A 113 0.36 -6.52 -0.63
C TYR A 113 0.37 -7.84 0.17
N MET A 114 1.30 -8.77 -0.10
CA MET A 114 1.42 -10.01 0.70
C MET A 114 2.15 -9.77 2.03
N THR A 115 2.43 -8.51 2.39
CA THR A 115 3.32 -8.15 3.50
C THR A 115 4.63 -8.93 3.43
N GLU A 116 5.10 -9.18 2.22
CA GLU A 116 6.46 -9.62 2.02
C GLU A 116 7.35 -8.42 2.14
N GLU A 117 8.32 -8.54 3.04
CA GLU A 117 9.37 -7.58 3.21
C GLU A 117 10.55 -8.00 2.33
N LYS A 118 10.92 -7.14 1.37
CA LYS A 118 12.13 -7.36 0.58
C LYS A 118 13.25 -6.45 1.08
N PRO A 119 14.33 -7.01 1.65
CA PRO A 119 15.41 -6.21 2.18
C PRO A 119 16.22 -5.57 1.05
N ILE A 120 16.70 -4.37 1.33
CA ILE A 120 17.59 -3.54 0.53
C ILE A 120 18.72 -3.14 1.47
N PHE A 121 19.96 -3.32 1.05
CA PHE A 121 21.12 -2.99 1.87
C PHE A 121 21.89 -1.81 1.27
N SER A 122 22.57 -1.06 2.12
CA SER A 122 23.49 -0.01 1.66
C SER A 122 24.72 -0.60 0.99
N LEU A 123 25.38 0.21 0.16
CA LEU A 123 26.59 -0.18 -0.57
C LEU A 123 27.68 -0.72 0.37
N ASP A 124 27.90 -0.05 1.51
CA ASP A 124 28.90 -0.45 2.50
C ASP A 124 28.61 -1.81 3.15
N THR A 125 27.33 -2.09 3.43
CA THR A 125 26.90 -3.40 3.97
C THR A 125 27.20 -4.53 3.00
N ILE A 126 27.02 -4.25 1.71
CA ILE A 126 27.16 -5.23 0.65
C ILE A 126 28.65 -5.46 0.34
N ALA A 127 29.44 -4.39 0.30
CA ALA A 127 30.89 -4.45 0.14
C ALA A 127 31.58 -5.19 1.29
N SER A 128 31.03 -5.11 2.51
CA SER A 128 31.57 -5.78 3.70
C SER A 128 31.18 -7.26 3.82
N ALA A 129 30.35 -7.79 2.91
CA ALA A 129 29.87 -9.17 2.98
C ALA A 129 30.95 -10.17 2.57
N GLU A 130 31.16 -11.22 3.37
CA GLU A 130 32.19 -12.25 3.15
C GLU A 130 32.02 -12.96 1.79
N SER A 131 30.77 -13.15 1.35
CA SER A 131 30.42 -13.74 0.06
C SER A 131 30.81 -12.90 -1.16
N MET A 132 31.09 -11.59 -0.97
CA MET A 132 31.53 -10.72 -2.07
C MET A 132 32.97 -11.03 -2.50
N SER A 133 33.79 -11.58 -1.60
CA SER A 133 35.19 -11.96 -1.85
C SER A 133 35.36 -13.07 -2.90
N ILE A 134 34.28 -13.76 -3.29
CA ILE A 134 34.28 -14.81 -4.32
C ILE A 134 34.31 -14.20 -5.73
N TYR A 135 33.94 -12.92 -5.87
CA TYR A 135 33.85 -12.25 -7.15
C TYR A 135 35.11 -11.41 -7.41
N ASP A 136 35.90 -11.80 -8.40
CA ASP A 136 37.21 -11.20 -8.71
C ASP A 136 37.13 -9.86 -9.49
N ASP A 137 36.05 -9.61 -10.23
CA ASP A 137 35.95 -8.48 -11.19
C ASP A 137 34.92 -7.40 -10.79
N ILE A 138 34.60 -7.26 -9.49
CA ILE A 138 33.66 -6.22 -9.04
C ILE A 138 34.41 -4.94 -8.70
N ASP A 139 34.39 -3.98 -9.63
CA ASP A 139 34.81 -2.61 -9.35
C ASP A 139 33.77 -1.89 -8.47
N ALA A 140 34.21 -0.91 -7.67
CA ALA A 140 33.34 -0.12 -6.80
C ALA A 140 32.23 0.59 -7.61
N ASP A 141 32.57 1.11 -8.78
CA ASP A 141 31.63 1.75 -9.70
C ASP A 141 30.60 0.76 -10.27
N VAL A 142 31.01 -0.48 -10.55
CA VAL A 142 30.10 -1.53 -11.05
C VAL A 142 29.12 -1.95 -9.97
N LEU A 143 29.59 -2.08 -8.73
CA LEU A 143 28.75 -2.40 -7.59
C LEU A 143 27.69 -1.30 -7.37
N GLN A 144 28.09 -0.03 -7.45
CA GLN A 144 27.16 1.09 -7.34
C GLN A 144 26.08 1.03 -8.43
N ASN A 145 26.47 0.90 -9.70
CA ASN A 145 25.53 0.78 -10.82
C ASN A 145 24.55 -0.40 -10.64
N TYR A 146 25.06 -1.53 -10.16
CA TYR A 146 24.22 -2.70 -9.88
C TYR A 146 23.21 -2.42 -8.75
N GLN A 147 23.62 -1.75 -7.67
CA GLN A 147 22.73 -1.40 -6.57
C GLN A 147 21.61 -0.46 -6.99
N GLU A 148 21.93 0.58 -7.75
CA GLU A 148 20.94 1.54 -8.26
C GLU A 148 19.92 0.85 -9.17
N TYR A 149 20.39 -0.04 -10.05
CA TYR A 149 19.51 -0.86 -10.89
C TYR A 149 18.66 -1.84 -10.06
N ASN A 150 19.25 -2.46 -9.03
CA ASN A 150 18.57 -3.40 -8.15
C ASN A 150 17.43 -2.72 -7.37
N LEU A 151 17.67 -1.52 -6.85
CA LEU A 151 16.67 -0.69 -6.18
C LEU A 151 15.46 -0.44 -7.08
N ALA A 152 15.69 0.03 -8.32
CA ALA A 152 14.63 0.26 -9.29
C ALA A 152 13.86 -1.05 -9.62
N ASN A 153 14.57 -2.17 -9.74
CA ASN A 153 13.98 -3.46 -10.03
C ASN A 153 13.09 -3.98 -8.90
N ILE A 154 13.51 -3.88 -7.63
CA ILE A 154 12.70 -4.28 -6.48
C ILE A 154 11.45 -3.41 -6.37
N ILE A 155 11.57 -2.09 -6.57
CA ILE A 155 10.42 -1.18 -6.60
C ILE A 155 9.44 -1.58 -7.72
N TYR A 156 9.96 -1.86 -8.92
CA TYR A 156 9.13 -2.29 -10.05
C TYR A 156 8.41 -3.61 -9.78
N TYR A 157 9.09 -4.60 -9.19
CA TYR A 157 8.50 -5.85 -8.77
C TYR A 157 7.33 -5.63 -7.80
N SER A 158 7.56 -4.84 -6.74
CA SER A 158 6.54 -4.53 -5.73
C SER A 158 5.37 -3.72 -6.30
N LEU A 159 5.62 -2.82 -7.26
CA LEU A 159 4.56 -2.10 -7.97
C LEU A 159 3.64 -3.04 -8.75
N LYS A 160 4.20 -4.05 -9.41
CA LYS A 160 3.43 -5.02 -10.21
C LYS A 160 2.60 -5.94 -9.35
N GLU A 161 3.16 -6.45 -8.25
CA GLU A 161 2.41 -7.24 -7.28
C GLU A 161 1.28 -6.42 -6.65
N SER A 162 1.61 -5.22 -6.13
CA SER A 162 0.64 -4.37 -5.45
C SER A 162 -0.52 -3.99 -6.38
N THR A 163 -0.24 -3.64 -7.63
CA THR A 163 -1.29 -3.28 -8.61
C THR A 163 -2.21 -4.44 -8.93
N THR A 164 -1.67 -5.64 -9.13
CA THR A 164 -2.49 -6.83 -9.48
C THR A 164 -3.41 -7.19 -8.33
N SER A 165 -2.87 -7.20 -7.12
CA SER A 165 -3.61 -7.49 -5.91
C SER A 165 -4.66 -6.42 -5.60
N GLU A 166 -4.35 -5.14 -5.86
CA GLU A 166 -5.32 -4.05 -5.74
C GLU A 166 -6.55 -4.28 -6.61
N GLN A 167 -6.36 -4.68 -7.87
CA GLN A 167 -7.48 -4.94 -8.77
C GLN A 167 -8.29 -6.16 -8.33
N SER A 168 -7.61 -7.22 -7.88
CA SER A 168 -8.28 -8.41 -7.35
C SER A 168 -9.17 -8.08 -6.15
N ALA A 169 -8.63 -7.38 -5.14
CA ALA A 169 -9.42 -7.01 -3.96
C ALA A 169 -10.52 -6.00 -4.28
N ARG A 170 -10.30 -5.09 -5.25
CA ARG A 170 -11.35 -4.19 -5.74
C ARG A 170 -12.51 -4.98 -6.35
N MET A 171 -12.22 -5.98 -7.18
CA MET A 171 -13.25 -6.84 -7.76
C MET A 171 -14.09 -7.50 -6.65
N THR A 172 -13.44 -8.14 -5.68
CA THR A 172 -14.13 -8.76 -4.53
C THR A 172 -14.94 -7.76 -3.70
N ALA A 173 -14.39 -6.56 -3.46
CA ALA A 173 -15.09 -5.52 -2.71
C ALA A 173 -16.35 -5.03 -3.44
N MET A 174 -16.29 -4.89 -4.77
CA MET A 174 -17.44 -4.47 -5.59
C MET A 174 -18.49 -5.57 -5.74
N ASP A 175 -18.08 -6.84 -5.82
CA ASP A 175 -19.00 -7.98 -5.83
C ASP A 175 -19.80 -8.04 -4.52
N ASN A 176 -19.12 -7.86 -3.38
CA ASN A 176 -19.78 -7.80 -2.08
C ASN A 176 -20.71 -6.59 -1.97
N ALA A 177 -20.29 -5.43 -2.47
CA ALA A 177 -21.14 -4.23 -2.50
C ALA A 177 -22.41 -4.47 -3.34
N SER A 178 -22.29 -5.15 -4.49
CA SER A 178 -23.43 -5.46 -5.37
C SER A 178 -24.42 -6.42 -4.70
N LYS A 179 -23.92 -7.47 -4.03
CA LYS A 179 -24.76 -8.39 -3.24
C LYS A 179 -25.51 -7.66 -2.12
N ASN A 180 -24.79 -6.83 -1.35
CA ASN A 180 -25.38 -6.04 -0.26
C ASN A 180 -26.45 -5.05 -0.77
N ALA A 181 -26.24 -4.46 -1.95
CA ALA A 181 -27.21 -3.58 -2.58
C ALA A 181 -28.48 -4.35 -2.99
N SER A 182 -28.34 -5.54 -3.59
CA SER A 182 -29.49 -6.39 -3.94
C SER A 182 -30.34 -6.76 -2.73
N GLU A 183 -29.71 -7.18 -1.62
CA GLU A 183 -30.43 -7.47 -0.37
C GLU A 183 -31.20 -6.26 0.17
N MET A 184 -30.63 -5.06 0.01
CA MET A 184 -31.27 -3.82 0.42
C MET A 184 -32.45 -3.47 -0.49
N ILE A 185 -32.31 -3.65 -1.79
CA ILE A 185 -33.39 -3.45 -2.77
C ILE A 185 -34.57 -4.38 -2.46
N ASP A 186 -34.32 -5.65 -2.12
CA ASP A 186 -35.38 -6.60 -1.79
C ASP A 186 -36.16 -6.15 -0.53
N LYS A 187 -35.45 -5.73 0.51
CA LYS A 187 -36.07 -5.19 1.75
C LYS A 187 -36.86 -3.92 1.49
N LEU A 188 -36.32 -3.00 0.69
CA LEU A 188 -37.00 -1.76 0.33
C LEU A 188 -38.22 -2.02 -0.56
N THR A 189 -38.18 -3.03 -1.41
CA THR A 189 -39.32 -3.42 -2.26
C THR A 189 -40.48 -3.95 -1.43
N LEU A 190 -40.20 -4.76 -0.41
CA LEU A 190 -41.22 -5.21 0.54
C LEU A 190 -41.85 -4.04 1.30
N THR A 191 -41.02 -3.10 1.74
CA THR A 191 -41.47 -1.88 2.45
C THR A 191 -42.32 -1.01 1.52
N PHE A 192 -41.88 -0.77 0.29
CA PHE A 192 -42.60 -0.03 -0.73
C PHE A 192 -43.99 -0.61 -0.98
N ASN A 193 -44.10 -1.93 -1.15
CA ASN A 193 -45.38 -2.58 -1.39
C ASN A 193 -46.34 -2.46 -0.19
N ARG A 194 -45.83 -2.59 1.04
CA ARG A 194 -46.64 -2.38 2.26
C ARG A 194 -47.14 -0.94 2.36
N THR A 195 -46.26 0.04 2.15
CA THR A 195 -46.63 1.46 2.17
C THR A 195 -47.64 1.79 1.08
N ARG A 196 -47.44 1.25 -0.13
CA ARG A 196 -48.38 1.42 -1.25
C ARG A 196 -49.77 0.90 -0.89
N GLN A 197 -49.86 -0.30 -0.29
CA GLN A 197 -51.14 -0.86 0.16
C GLN A 197 -51.78 0.01 1.25
N ALA A 198 -51.00 0.48 2.22
CA ALA A 198 -51.49 1.35 3.28
C ALA A 198 -52.02 2.70 2.77
N VAL A 199 -51.41 3.26 1.72
CA VAL A 199 -51.90 4.49 1.06
C VAL A 199 -53.21 4.22 0.33
N ILE A 200 -53.30 3.15 -0.46
CA ILE A 200 -54.54 2.77 -1.17
C ILE A 200 -55.70 2.57 -0.18
N THR A 201 -55.47 1.85 0.92
CA THR A 201 -56.51 1.62 1.93
C THR A 201 -56.92 2.91 2.63
N LYS A 202 -55.96 3.79 2.96
CA LYS A 202 -56.23 5.10 3.54
C LYS A 202 -57.10 5.96 2.61
N GLU A 203 -56.72 6.07 1.34
CA GLU A 203 -57.48 6.84 0.33
C GLU A 203 -58.91 6.30 0.18
N LEU A 204 -59.08 4.98 0.12
CA LEU A 204 -60.41 4.36 0.05
C LEU A 204 -61.26 4.65 1.30
N ILE A 205 -60.67 4.57 2.50
CA ILE A 205 -61.37 4.88 3.75
C ILE A 205 -61.79 6.35 3.78
N GLU A 206 -60.94 7.26 3.32
CA GLU A 206 -61.26 8.69 3.22
C GLU A 206 -62.44 8.94 2.26
N ILE A 207 -62.47 8.28 1.10
CA ILE A 207 -63.58 8.38 0.14
C ILE A 207 -64.90 7.85 0.75
N ILE A 208 -64.88 6.67 1.36
CA ILE A 208 -66.08 6.06 1.96
C ILE A 208 -66.61 6.91 3.13
N SER A 209 -65.71 7.39 4.00
CA SER A 209 -66.08 8.22 5.14
C SER A 209 -66.66 9.57 4.69
N GLY A 210 -66.11 10.16 3.63
CA GLY A 210 -66.64 11.38 3.02
C GLY A 210 -68.02 11.17 2.40
N ALA A 211 -68.24 10.04 1.72
CA ALA A 211 -69.55 9.71 1.12
C ALA A 211 -70.63 9.43 2.18
N ALA A 212 -70.27 8.78 3.31
CA ALA A 212 -71.21 8.48 4.39
C ALA A 212 -71.58 9.71 5.26
N ALA A 213 -70.83 10.81 5.14
CA ALA A 213 -71.07 12.05 5.88
C ALA A 213 -71.97 13.06 5.14
N LEU A 214 -72.43 12.72 3.93
CA LEU A 214 -73.41 13.47 3.11
C LEU A 214 -74.81 12.87 3.30
#